data_AF-A0A7K2M2R0-F1
#
_entry.id   AF-A0A7K2M2R0-F1
#
_cell.length_a   1.000
_cell.length_b   1.000
_cell.length_c   1.000
_cell.angle_alpha   90.00
_cell.angle_beta   90.00
_cell.angle_gamma   90.00
#
_symmetry.space_group_name_H-M   'P 1'
#
loop_
_entity.id
_entity.type
_entity.pdbx_description
1 polymer ?
#
loop_
_entity_poly.entity_id
_entity_poly.type
_entity_poly.pdbx_seq_one_letter_code
_entity_poly.pdbx_strand_id
1 'polypeptide(L)'
;MGTKEIGGARVRVGLVTESGYPYVSGDAGLWCERLVHGLGQHEFDLYALSRTRQQEDEGWRPLPPQVARVRTAPLWTSDEDRAGYGRRARRRFAECYGELAAALVTASNAQLADPARRTGRDTQADRFARALYGLAELAR
;
A
#
# COMPACT_ATOMS: atom_id res chain seq x y z
N MET A 1 -25.59 -0.81 -30.94
CA MET A 1 -24.77 0.15 -30.19
C MET A 1 -25.60 0.60 -28.98
N GLY A 2 -25.51 -0.14 -27.87
CA GLY A 2 -26.40 0.04 -26.72
C GLY A 2 -25.76 0.93 -25.68
N THR A 3 -26.29 2.13 -25.50
CA THR A 3 -26.00 3.02 -24.37
C THR A 3 -26.56 2.36 -23.11
N LYS A 4 -25.68 1.74 -22.31
CA LYS A 4 -26.08 1.28 -20.98
C LYS A 4 -26.01 2.46 -20.03
N GLU A 5 -27.15 3.11 -19.90
CA GLU A 5 -27.49 4.10 -18.89
C GLU A 5 -27.44 3.49 -17.48
N ILE A 6 -26.96 4.26 -16.51
CA ILE A 6 -27.36 4.10 -15.11
C ILE A 6 -28.54 5.07 -14.91
N GLY A 7 -29.72 4.68 -15.40
CA GLY A 7 -30.97 5.45 -15.22
C GLY A 7 -31.05 6.83 -15.90
N GLY A 8 -30.35 7.08 -17.01
CA GLY A 8 -30.55 8.24 -17.88
C GLY A 8 -29.99 9.58 -17.38
N ALA A 9 -29.33 9.63 -16.21
CA ALA A 9 -28.81 10.87 -15.63
C ALA A 9 -27.29 11.02 -15.81
N ARG A 10 -26.82 12.26 -16.05
CA ARG A 10 -25.42 12.63 -15.78
C ARG A 10 -25.21 12.63 -14.27
N VAL A 11 -24.13 12.00 -13.82
CA VAL A 11 -23.84 11.78 -12.39
C VAL A 11 -22.38 12.10 -12.14
N ARG A 12 -22.08 12.52 -10.91
CA ARG A 12 -20.72 12.71 -10.40
C ARG A 12 -20.24 11.45 -9.69
N VAL A 13 -19.09 10.94 -10.09
CA VAL A 13 -18.52 9.68 -9.60
C VAL A 13 -17.21 9.96 -8.89
N GLY A 14 -17.11 9.53 -7.63
CA GLY A 14 -15.84 9.49 -6.91
C GLY A 14 -15.14 8.16 -7.17
N LEU A 15 -13.93 8.18 -7.73
CA LEU A 15 -13.12 6.97 -7.93
C LEU A 15 -11.91 7.00 -7.00
N VAL A 16 -11.85 6.04 -6.08
CA VAL A 16 -10.72 5.87 -5.15
C VAL A 16 -9.85 4.72 -5.63
N THR A 17 -8.55 4.96 -5.83
CA THR A 17 -7.60 3.97 -6.34
C THR A 17 -6.37 3.86 -5.44
N GLU A 18 -5.96 2.63 -5.12
CA GLU A 18 -4.69 2.35 -4.45
C GLU A 18 -3.65 1.97 -5.51
N SER A 19 -2.62 2.80 -5.70
CA SER A 19 -1.61 2.63 -6.75
C SER A 19 -2.18 2.33 -8.15
N GLY A 20 -3.27 3.01 -8.51
CA GLY A 20 -3.93 2.91 -9.82
C GLY A 20 -3.97 4.26 -10.53
N TYR A 21 -4.88 4.39 -11.50
CA TYR A 21 -5.11 5.64 -12.21
C TYR A 21 -5.34 6.80 -11.23
N PRO A 22 -4.66 7.96 -11.39
CA PRO A 22 -3.98 8.41 -12.61
C PRO A 22 -2.46 8.14 -12.67
N TYR A 23 -1.88 7.40 -11.72
CA TYR A 23 -0.44 7.12 -11.73
C TYR A 23 -0.04 6.17 -12.87
N VAL A 24 1.18 6.36 -13.40
CA VAL A 24 1.71 5.61 -14.55
C VAL A 24 1.98 4.14 -14.21
N SER A 25 2.38 3.86 -12.98
CA SER A 25 2.78 2.54 -12.46
C SER A 25 1.74 1.97 -11.49
N GLY A 26 0.97 0.97 -11.95
CA GLY A 26 -0.09 0.33 -11.16
C GLY A 26 -0.83 -0.80 -11.89
N ASP A 27 -0.93 -1.98 -11.28
CA ASP A 27 -1.57 -3.17 -11.89
C ASP A 27 -3.06 -2.95 -12.22
N ALA A 28 -3.75 -2.09 -11.46
CA ALA A 28 -5.14 -1.72 -11.70
C ALA A 28 -5.31 -0.47 -12.59
N GLY A 29 -4.23 0.19 -13.00
CA GLY A 29 -4.25 1.48 -13.70
C GLY A 29 -4.99 1.44 -15.03
N LEU A 30 -4.71 0.41 -15.85
CA LEU A 30 -5.30 0.26 -17.19
C LEU A 30 -6.81 0.00 -17.16
N TRP A 31 -7.32 -0.73 -16.15
CA TRP A 31 -8.76 -0.96 -16.03
C TRP A 31 -9.49 0.30 -15.58
N CYS A 32 -8.93 1.03 -14.61
CA CYS A 32 -9.49 2.31 -14.15
C CYS A 32 -9.49 3.36 -15.27
N GLU A 33 -8.41 3.43 -16.05
CA GLU A 33 -8.32 4.29 -17.24
C GLU A 33 -9.44 3.96 -18.22
N ARG A 34 -9.60 2.69 -18.58
CA ARG A 34 -10.68 2.25 -19.49
C ARG A 34 -12.08 2.54 -18.95
N LEU A 35 -12.28 2.45 -17.63
CA LEU A 35 -13.56 2.79 -16.98
C LEU A 35 -13.87 4.28 -17.11
N VAL A 36 -12.91 5.15 -16.78
CA VAL A 36 -13.07 6.61 -16.86
C VAL A 36 -13.30 7.07 -18.30
N HIS A 37 -12.56 6.48 -19.26
CA HIS A 37 -12.76 6.76 -20.68
C HIS A 37 -14.10 6.20 -21.21
N GLY A 38 -14.51 5.01 -20.76
CA GLY A 38 -15.76 4.37 -21.18
C GLY A 38 -17.03 5.02 -20.62
N LEU A 39 -16.89 5.80 -19.55
CA LEU A 39 -17.97 6.52 -18.87
C LEU A 39 -17.88 8.04 -19.06
N GLY A 40 -17.42 8.49 -20.23
CA GLY A 40 -17.17 9.91 -20.51
C GLY A 40 -18.39 10.85 -20.41
N GLN A 41 -19.61 10.31 -20.30
CA GLN A 41 -20.82 11.08 -20.00
C GLN A 41 -20.96 11.49 -18.51
N HIS A 42 -20.19 10.87 -17.61
CA HIS A 42 -20.19 11.13 -16.18
C HIS A 42 -18.96 11.94 -15.78
N GLU A 43 -19.11 12.81 -14.79
CA GLU A 43 -18.01 13.60 -14.23
C GLU A 43 -17.28 12.80 -13.15
N PHE A 44 -15.95 12.86 -13.11
CA PHE A 44 -15.12 12.10 -12.18
C PHE A 44 -14.30 13.01 -11.24
N ASP A 45 -14.36 12.69 -9.95
CA ASP A 45 -13.42 13.16 -8.93
C ASP A 45 -12.52 11.97 -8.53
N LEU A 46 -11.21 12.05 -8.81
CA LEU A 46 -10.25 10.97 -8.53
C LEU A 46 -9.57 11.17 -7.17
N TYR A 47 -9.45 10.09 -6.40
CA TYR A 47 -8.72 10.01 -5.14
C TYR A 47 -7.66 8.92 -5.27
N ALA A 48 -6.43 9.32 -5.54
CA ALA A 48 -5.32 8.42 -5.82
C ALA A 48 -4.43 8.29 -4.59
N LEU A 49 -4.28 7.08 -4.10
CA LEU A 49 -3.42 6.76 -2.97
C LEU A 49 -2.06 6.26 -3.50
N SER A 50 -0.98 7.00 -3.23
CA SER A 50 0.37 6.63 -3.68
C SER A 50 1.06 5.76 -2.62
N ARG A 51 1.72 4.68 -3.04
CA ARG A 51 2.46 3.78 -2.12
C ARG A 51 3.96 4.07 -2.08
N THR A 52 4.45 4.87 -3.02
CA THR A 52 5.86 5.28 -3.08
C THR A 52 5.98 6.71 -3.58
N ARG A 53 7.08 7.38 -3.20
CA ARG A 53 7.46 8.68 -3.73
C ARG A 53 7.69 8.65 -5.24
N GLN A 54 8.30 7.57 -5.73
CA GLN A 54 8.55 7.38 -7.16
C GLN A 54 7.27 7.44 -8.01
N GLN A 55 6.15 6.90 -7.51
CA GLN A 55 4.86 6.97 -8.22
C GLN A 55 4.37 8.42 -8.41
N GLU A 56 4.66 9.31 -7.46
CA GLU A 56 4.32 10.73 -7.58
C GLU A 56 5.25 11.45 -8.55
N ASP A 57 6.54 11.14 -8.50
CA ASP A 57 7.57 11.74 -9.36
C ASP A 57 7.39 11.34 -10.84
N GLU A 58 6.90 10.12 -11.12
CA GLU A 58 6.54 9.66 -12.48
C GLU A 58 5.33 10.41 -13.06
N GLY A 59 4.58 11.12 -12.23
CA GLY A 59 3.47 11.96 -12.64
C GLY A 59 2.20 11.19 -13.03
N TRP A 60 1.28 11.92 -13.66
CA TRP A 60 -0.04 11.41 -14.06
C TRP A 60 -0.10 11.10 -15.55
N ARG A 61 -0.89 10.08 -15.89
CA ARG A 61 -1.35 9.89 -17.26
C ARG A 61 -2.23 11.06 -17.70
N PRO A 62 -2.32 11.36 -19.01
CA PRO A 62 -3.23 12.39 -19.52
C PRO A 62 -4.65 12.19 -18.99
N LEU A 63 -5.21 13.24 -18.39
CA LEU A 63 -6.55 13.21 -17.82
C LEU A 63 -7.58 13.60 -18.89
N PRO A 64 -8.62 12.79 -19.12
CA PRO A 64 -9.68 13.15 -20.04
C PRO A 64 -10.56 14.26 -19.43
N PRO A 65 -11.28 15.05 -20.25
CA PRO A 65 -11.94 16.29 -19.82
C PRO A 65 -13.06 16.09 -18.78
N GLN A 66 -13.60 14.87 -18.67
CA GLN A 66 -14.60 14.53 -17.65
C GLN A 66 -14.02 14.34 -16.25
N VAL A 67 -12.69 14.35 -16.08
CA VAL A 67 -12.03 14.35 -14.77
C VAL A 67 -11.97 15.80 -14.28
N ALA A 68 -12.84 16.15 -13.34
CA ALA A 68 -12.93 17.51 -12.80
C ALA A 68 -11.85 17.78 -11.75
N ARG A 69 -11.39 16.76 -11.03
CA ARG A 69 -10.37 16.89 -9.98
C ARG A 69 -9.61 15.59 -9.75
N VAL A 70 -8.35 15.74 -9.36
CA VAL A 70 -7.54 14.67 -8.78
C VAL A 70 -7.05 15.12 -7.40
N ARG A 71 -7.22 14.25 -6.40
CA ARG A 71 -6.65 14.40 -5.06
C ARG A 71 -5.69 13.24 -4.83
N THR A 72 -4.48 13.56 -4.40
CA THR A 72 -3.45 12.57 -4.08
C THR A 72 -3.26 12.50 -2.58
N ALA A 73 -3.11 11.28 -2.06
CA ALA A 73 -2.78 11.06 -0.65
C ALA A 73 -1.63 10.04 -0.56
N PRO A 74 -0.44 10.44 -0.09
CA PRO A 74 0.66 9.52 0.10
C PRO A 74 0.43 8.59 1.29
N LEU A 75 0.45 7.29 1.03
CA LEU A 75 0.45 6.26 2.07
C LEU A 75 1.86 5.97 2.61
N TRP A 76 2.90 6.42 1.89
CA TRP A 76 4.30 6.22 2.25
C TRP A 76 4.86 7.29 3.17
N THR A 77 4.21 8.46 3.25
CA THR A 77 4.50 9.42 4.30
C THR A 77 3.87 8.88 5.57
N SER A 78 4.69 8.33 6.47
CA SER A 78 4.28 8.30 7.87
C SER A 78 4.02 9.74 8.26
N ASP A 79 2.78 10.06 8.62
CA ASP A 79 2.35 11.33 9.20
C ASP A 79 3.46 11.83 10.15
N GLU A 80 4.34 12.72 9.67
CA GLU A 80 5.54 13.15 10.41
C GLU A 80 5.12 13.97 11.65
N ASP A 81 3.83 14.29 11.75
CA ASP A 81 3.18 14.98 12.86
C ASP A 81 2.69 14.05 13.98
N ARG A 82 2.85 12.73 13.88
CA ARG A 82 2.56 11.82 15.00
C ARG A 82 3.73 11.82 15.98
N ALA A 83 3.66 12.74 16.95
CA ALA A 83 4.42 12.78 18.22
C ALA A 83 5.64 11.85 18.23
N GLY A 84 6.77 12.34 17.70
CA GLY A 84 7.95 11.51 17.44
C GLY A 84 8.25 10.58 18.61
N TYR A 85 8.11 9.26 18.36
CA TYR A 85 8.44 8.22 19.32
C TYR A 85 9.74 8.58 20.03
N GLY A 86 9.70 8.75 21.36
CA GLY A 86 10.87 9.13 22.14
C GLY A 86 12.03 8.17 21.91
N ARG A 87 13.27 8.58 22.18
CA ARG A 87 14.50 7.78 21.93
C ARG A 87 14.38 6.31 22.35
N ARG A 88 13.69 6.03 23.46
CA ARG A 88 13.44 4.68 23.97
C ARG A 88 12.51 3.85 23.08
N ALA A 89 11.43 4.44 22.57
CA ALA A 89 10.51 3.76 21.66
C ALA A 89 11.17 3.49 20.30
N ARG A 90 11.98 4.42 19.78
CA ARG A 90 12.81 4.19 18.58
C ARG A 90 13.82 3.06 18.76
N ARG A 91 14.52 3.03 19.91
CA ARG A 91 15.47 1.95 20.20
C ARG A 91 14.77 0.59 20.30
N ARG A 92 13.64 0.54 21.02
CA ARG A 92 12.84 -0.68 21.16
C ARG A 92 12.29 -1.16 19.81
N PHE A 93 11.86 -0.23 18.96
CA PHE A 93 11.45 -0.54 17.60
C PHE A 93 12.59 -1.18 16.80
N ALA A 94 13.78 -0.57 16.81
CA ALA A 94 14.95 -1.09 16.10
C ALA A 94 15.38 -2.48 16.62
N GLU A 95 15.32 -2.70 17.94
CA GLU A 95 15.57 -4.00 18.56
C GLU A 95 14.56 -5.06 18.09
N CYS A 96 13.25 -4.78 18.20
CA CYS A 96 12.21 -5.71 17.76
C CYS A 96 12.26 -5.96 16.25
N TYR A 97 12.51 -4.93 15.45
CA TYR A 97 12.65 -5.06 14.00
C TYR A 97 13.87 -5.91 13.61
N GLY A 98 15.01 -5.69 14.26
CA GLY A 98 16.23 -6.47 14.05
C GLY A 98 16.03 -7.95 14.35
N GLU A 99 15.38 -8.28 15.47
CA GLU A 99 15.03 -9.65 15.83
C GLU A 99 14.07 -10.31 14.82
N LEU A 100 13.08 -9.56 14.33
CA LEU A 100 12.15 -10.04 13.31
C LEU A 100 12.89 -10.35 12.00
N ALA A 101 13.73 -9.42 11.54
CA ALA A 101 14.52 -9.58 10.31
C ALA A 101 15.49 -10.77 10.41
N ALA A 102 16.16 -10.93 11.55
CA ALA A 102 17.04 -12.07 11.80
C ALA A 102 16.28 -13.40 11.79
N ALA A 103 15.08 -13.43 12.39
CA ALA A 103 14.23 -14.62 12.38
C ALA A 103 13.77 -15.00 10.96
N LEU A 104 13.40 -14.01 10.13
CA LEU A 104 13.00 -14.23 8.73
C LEU A 104 14.16 -14.76 7.86
N VAL A 105 15.32 -14.12 7.93
CA VAL A 105 16.51 -14.54 7.16
C VAL A 105 16.96 -15.94 7.57
N THR A 106 17.00 -16.21 8.87
CA THR A 106 17.38 -17.54 9.37
C THR A 106 16.37 -18.61 8.92
N ALA A 107 15.08 -18.27 8.77
CA ALA A 107 14.02 -19.23 8.45
C ALA A 107 14.11 -19.63 6.98
N SER A 108 14.33 -18.62 6.14
CA SER A 108 14.63 -18.80 4.72
C SER A 108 15.86 -19.71 4.51
N ASN A 109 16.92 -19.51 5.31
CA ASN A 109 18.14 -20.31 5.22
C ASN A 109 17.97 -21.74 5.78
N ALA A 110 17.14 -21.93 6.81
CA ALA A 110 16.85 -23.26 7.37
C ALA A 110 16.00 -24.13 6.45
N GLN A 111 15.22 -23.54 5.55
CA GLN A 111 14.39 -24.25 4.56
C GLN A 111 15.23 -24.92 3.44
N LEU A 112 16.50 -24.50 3.28
CA LEU A 112 17.48 -25.06 2.35
C LEU A 112 18.34 -26.18 2.98
N ALA A 113 18.14 -26.52 4.27
CA ALA A 113 18.94 -27.49 5.00
C ALA A 113 18.09 -28.60 5.67
N ASP A 114 18.72 -29.76 5.85
CA ASP A 114 18.23 -31.08 6.34
C ASP A 114 17.10 -31.08 7.42
N PRO A 115 16.09 -31.97 7.34
CA PRO A 115 14.95 -32.11 8.27
C PRO A 115 15.23 -32.34 9.77
N ALA A 116 16.47 -32.55 10.20
CA ALA A 116 16.82 -32.80 11.62
C ALA A 116 16.65 -31.58 12.57
N ARG A 117 16.21 -30.41 12.08
CA ARG A 117 16.16 -29.14 12.82
C ARG A 117 14.79 -28.75 13.43
N ARG A 118 13.95 -29.72 13.84
CA ARG A 118 12.64 -29.41 14.46
C ARG A 118 12.74 -28.47 15.69
N THR A 119 13.70 -28.71 16.59
CA THR A 119 13.96 -27.84 17.77
C THR A 119 14.45 -26.44 17.39
N GLY A 120 15.10 -26.28 16.24
CA GLY A 120 15.52 -24.98 15.71
C GLY A 120 14.36 -24.18 15.12
N ARG A 121 13.32 -24.85 14.59
CA ARG A 121 12.11 -24.19 14.07
C ARG A 121 11.23 -23.63 15.18
N ASP A 122 11.06 -24.35 16.29
CA ASP A 122 10.21 -23.90 17.40
C ASP A 122 10.81 -22.65 18.08
N THR A 123 12.12 -22.69 18.35
CA THR A 123 12.85 -21.53 18.91
C THR A 123 12.88 -20.33 17.97
N GLN A 124 12.81 -20.56 16.66
CA GLN A 124 12.73 -19.51 15.66
C GLN A 124 11.32 -18.92 15.52
N ALA A 125 10.29 -19.75 15.56
CA ALA A 125 8.89 -19.32 15.57
C ALA A 125 8.61 -18.44 16.80
N ASP A 126 9.15 -18.81 17.96
CA ASP A 126 9.06 -18.01 19.18
C ASP A 126 9.74 -16.65 19.05
N ARG A 127 10.93 -16.59 18.43
CA ARG A 127 11.63 -15.32 18.18
C ARG A 127 10.85 -14.43 17.22
N PHE A 128 10.34 -15.00 16.14
CA PHE A 128 9.49 -14.29 15.19
C PHE A 128 8.25 -13.70 15.88
N ALA A 129 7.51 -14.52 16.64
CA ALA A 129 6.30 -14.08 17.32
C ALA A 129 6.58 -12.98 18.35
N ARG A 130 7.61 -13.15 19.19
CA ARG A 130 8.00 -12.14 20.20
C ARG A 130 8.39 -10.81 19.57
N ALA A 131 9.14 -10.85 18.48
CA ALA A 131 9.55 -9.65 17.75
C ALA A 131 8.35 -8.94 17.11
N LEU A 132 7.43 -9.70 16.49
CA LEU A 132 6.21 -9.18 15.88
C LEU A 132 5.27 -8.54 16.91
N TYR A 133 5.00 -9.22 18.03
CA TYR A 133 4.18 -8.66 19.11
C TYR A 133 4.86 -7.44 19.77
N GLY A 134 6.19 -7.43 19.85
CA GLY A 134 6.96 -6.28 20.33
C GLY A 134 6.78 -5.03 19.45
N LEU A 135 6.68 -5.20 18.12
CA LEU A 135 6.36 -4.11 17.19
C LEU A 135 4.88 -3.68 17.30
N ALA A 136 3.95 -4.63 17.44
CA ALA A 136 2.53 -4.34 17.57
C ALA A 136 2.21 -3.49 18.82
N GLU A 137 2.88 -3.76 19.95
CA GLU A 137 2.72 -2.96 21.18
C GLU A 137 3.28 -1.53 21.04
N LEU A 138 4.21 -1.29 20.13
CA LEU A 138 4.74 0.06 19.85
C LEU A 138 3.82 0.87 18.94
N ALA A 139 2.87 0.22 18.25
CA ALA A 139 1.96 0.84 17.28
C ALA A 139 0.59 1.22 17.88
N ARG A 140 0.37 0.96 19.18
CA ARG A 140 -0.89 1.22 19.88
C ARG A 140 -0.98 2.65 20.43
#